data_AF-A0A947VHH2-F1
#
_entry.id   AF-A0A947VHH2-F1
#
_cell.length_a   1.000
_cell.length_b   1.000
_cell.length_c   1.000
_cell.angle_alpha   90.00
_cell.angle_beta   90.00
_cell.angle_gamma   90.00
#
_symmetry.space_group_name_H-M   'P 1'
#
loop_
_entity.id
_entity.type
_entity.pdbx_description
1 polymer ?
#
loop_
_entity_poly.entity_id
_entity_poly.type
_entity_poly.pdbx_seq_one_letter_code
_entity_poly.pdbx_strand_id
1 'polypeptide(L)'
;IARGRLNEILFPLYQSLLMVGPERKNEFIDIVKRIQKNKENEDGMSLDAEIVKAIDDEYRESKNKQFLTQVISKRLNEIRSENEKISDRAVSNRIKRLGFDKTRFKNGRMGFRINDERLGSLKNKYKITRDSEGSEGSEGSEG
;
A
#
# COMPACT_ATOMS: atom_id res chain seq x y z
N ILE A 1 23.95 -0.95 -4.92
CA ILE A 1 23.89 -1.50 -3.54
C ILE A 1 22.79 -0.72 -2.82
N ALA A 2 21.71 -1.38 -2.39
CA ALA A 2 20.47 -0.74 -1.93
C ALA A 2 20.68 0.04 -0.61
N ARG A 3 19.78 0.96 -0.24
CA ARG A 3 19.81 1.66 1.07
C ARG A 3 18.85 0.98 2.06
N GLY A 4 19.25 0.84 3.34
CA GLY A 4 18.41 0.34 4.45
C GLY A 4 18.74 -1.07 4.97
N ARG A 5 17.94 -1.59 5.92
CA ARG A 5 18.19 -2.87 6.65
C ARG A 5 18.47 -4.08 5.76
N LEU A 6 17.82 -4.16 4.60
CA LEU A 6 18.08 -5.25 3.66
C LEU A 6 19.54 -5.22 3.18
N ASN A 7 20.11 -4.03 2.98
CA ASN A 7 21.49 -3.89 2.58
C ASN A 7 22.47 -4.23 3.71
N GLU A 8 22.13 -3.87 4.95
CA GLU A 8 22.92 -4.22 6.15
C GLU A 8 23.02 -5.74 6.33
N ILE A 9 21.99 -6.49 5.93
CA ILE A 9 21.98 -7.97 5.96
C ILE A 9 22.70 -8.55 4.75
N LEU A 10 22.43 -8.03 3.54
CA LEU A 10 22.97 -8.60 2.30
C LEU A 10 24.46 -8.34 2.13
N PHE A 11 24.98 -7.22 2.64
CA PHE A 11 26.38 -6.86 2.49
C PHE A 11 27.34 -7.88 3.14
N PRO A 12 27.20 -8.26 4.43
CA PRO A 12 28.06 -9.29 5.02
C PRO A 12 27.88 -10.66 4.35
N LEU A 13 26.67 -11.05 3.95
CA LEU A 13 26.43 -12.29 3.21
C LEU A 13 27.16 -12.30 1.86
N TYR A 14 27.15 -11.17 1.16
CA TYR A 14 27.90 -11.00 -0.08
C TYR A 14 29.40 -11.11 0.14
N GLN A 15 29.95 -10.54 1.22
CA GLN A 15 31.37 -10.70 1.56
C GLN A 15 31.73 -12.16 1.86
N SER A 16 30.91 -12.86 2.64
CA SER A 16 31.11 -14.29 2.91
C SER A 16 31.08 -15.12 1.63
N LEU A 17 30.16 -14.82 0.71
CA LEU A 17 30.09 -15.48 -0.60
C LEU A 17 31.37 -15.27 -1.41
N LEU A 18 31.89 -14.04 -1.47
CA LEU A 18 33.11 -13.75 -2.20
C LEU A 18 34.34 -14.49 -1.63
N MET A 19 34.33 -14.83 -0.34
CA MET A 19 35.40 -15.59 0.30
C MET A 19 35.30 -17.10 0.09
N VAL A 20 34.10 -17.65 -0.07
CA VAL A 20 33.86 -19.11 -0.07
C VAL A 20 33.49 -19.66 -1.46
N GLY A 21 32.89 -18.85 -2.32
CA GLY A 21 32.41 -19.27 -3.65
C GLY A 21 32.12 -18.07 -4.58
N PRO A 22 33.17 -17.33 -5.02
CA PRO A 22 33.02 -16.12 -5.82
C PRO A 22 32.33 -16.34 -7.17
N GLU A 23 32.40 -17.56 -7.73
CA GLU A 23 31.72 -17.96 -8.97
C GLU A 23 30.19 -17.80 -8.90
N ARG A 24 29.62 -17.87 -7.70
CA ARG A 24 28.17 -17.72 -7.46
C ARG A 24 27.72 -16.27 -7.29
N LYS A 25 28.63 -15.30 -7.44
CA LYS A 25 28.34 -13.86 -7.32
C LYS A 25 27.15 -13.41 -8.15
N ASN A 26 27.09 -13.83 -9.41
CA ASN A 26 26.03 -13.40 -10.33
C ASN A 26 24.67 -13.98 -9.90
N GLU A 27 24.64 -15.25 -9.48
CA GLU A 27 23.44 -15.91 -8.95
C GLU A 27 22.90 -15.16 -7.72
N PHE A 28 23.78 -14.77 -6.79
CA PHE A 28 23.41 -14.00 -5.61
C PHE A 28 22.82 -12.63 -5.97
N ILE A 29 23.46 -11.89 -6.90
CA ILE A 29 22.95 -10.59 -7.37
C ILE A 29 21.56 -10.74 -7.99
N ASP A 30 21.32 -11.80 -8.76
CA ASP A 30 20.03 -12.05 -9.38
C ASP A 30 18.94 -12.41 -8.36
N ILE A 31 19.28 -13.17 -7.32
CA ILE A 31 18.38 -13.45 -6.19
C ILE A 31 18.01 -12.13 -5.48
N VAL A 32 19.00 -11.27 -5.19
CA VAL A 32 18.77 -9.98 -4.54
C VAL A 32 17.84 -9.09 -5.38
N LYS A 33 18.05 -9.03 -6.69
CA LYS A 33 17.17 -8.29 -7.61
C LYS A 33 15.75 -8.85 -7.62
N ARG A 34 15.59 -10.18 -7.59
CA ARG A 34 14.27 -10.83 -7.49
C ARG A 34 13.57 -10.52 -6.18
N ILE A 35 14.29 -10.53 -5.04
CA ILE A 35 13.73 -10.17 -3.73
C ILE A 35 13.24 -8.71 -3.74
N GLN A 36 14.02 -7.80 -4.31
CA GLN A 36 13.64 -6.39 -4.44
C GLN A 36 12.41 -6.23 -5.33
N LYS A 37 12.39 -6.88 -6.50
CA LYS A 37 11.27 -6.85 -7.45
C LYS A 37 10.00 -7.50 -6.88
N ASN A 38 10.11 -8.60 -6.12
CA ASN A 38 8.98 -9.25 -5.48
C ASN A 38 8.38 -8.35 -4.39
N LYS A 39 9.22 -7.67 -3.61
CA LYS A 39 8.77 -6.66 -2.65
C LYS A 39 8.03 -5.49 -3.31
N GLU A 40 8.46 -5.10 -4.51
CA GLU A 40 7.77 -4.08 -5.33
C GLU A 40 6.48 -4.59 -5.99
N ASN A 41 6.34 -5.90 -6.24
CA ASN A 41 5.13 -6.51 -6.80
C ASN A 41 4.09 -6.86 -5.73
N GLU A 42 4.52 -7.25 -4.52
CA GLU A 42 3.65 -7.40 -3.34
C GLU A 42 2.94 -6.09 -2.99
N ASP A 43 3.57 -4.95 -3.28
CA ASP A 43 2.99 -3.63 -3.02
C ASP A 43 1.59 -3.50 -3.68
N GLY A 44 1.33 -4.07 -4.86
CA GLY A 44 0.02 -4.02 -5.55
C GLY A 44 -1.11 -4.86 -4.92
N MET A 45 -0.79 -5.83 -4.07
CA MET A 45 -1.75 -6.60 -3.23
C MET A 45 -1.53 -6.36 -1.73
N SER A 46 -0.72 -5.36 -1.38
CA SER A 46 -0.38 -5.12 0.01
C SER A 46 -1.51 -4.39 0.74
N LEU A 47 -1.59 -4.58 2.05
CA LEU A 47 -2.45 -3.77 2.92
C LEU A 47 -2.26 -2.26 2.73
N ASP A 48 -1.07 -1.81 2.26
CA ASP A 48 -0.86 -0.41 1.90
C ASP A 48 -1.66 0.01 0.67
N ALA A 49 -1.65 -0.81 -0.38
CA ALA A 49 -2.47 -0.54 -1.56
C ALA A 49 -3.95 -0.51 -1.20
N GLU A 50 -4.43 -1.45 -0.36
CA GLU A 50 -5.81 -1.44 0.11
C GLU A 50 -6.14 -0.17 0.91
N ILE A 51 -5.26 0.26 1.82
CA ILE A 51 -5.44 1.51 2.58
C ILE A 51 -5.48 2.71 1.63
N VAL A 52 -4.58 2.78 0.65
CA VAL A 52 -4.54 3.89 -0.31
C VAL A 52 -5.79 3.89 -1.18
N LYS A 53 -6.28 2.72 -1.61
CA LYS A 53 -7.54 2.60 -2.35
C LYS A 53 -8.71 3.11 -1.51
N ALA A 54 -8.84 2.61 -0.27
CA ALA A 54 -9.90 3.04 0.64
C ALA A 54 -9.87 4.56 0.93
N ILE A 55 -8.68 5.17 1.02
CA ILE A 55 -8.54 6.64 1.14
C ILE A 55 -8.97 7.34 -0.14
N ASP A 56 -8.62 6.80 -1.31
CA ASP A 56 -9.01 7.39 -2.60
C ASP A 56 -10.52 7.37 -2.80
N ASP A 57 -11.21 6.24 -2.55
CA ASP A 57 -12.66 6.23 -2.72
C ASP A 57 -13.40 7.01 -1.62
N GLU A 58 -12.93 7.03 -0.37
CA GLU A 58 -13.46 7.97 0.65
C GLU A 58 -13.31 9.44 0.20
N TYR A 59 -12.17 9.79 -0.40
CA TYR A 59 -11.95 11.13 -0.95
C TYR A 59 -12.87 11.44 -2.12
N ARG A 60 -13.09 10.47 -3.01
CA ARG A 60 -13.98 10.61 -4.18
C ARG A 60 -15.43 10.78 -3.77
N GLU A 61 -15.88 10.07 -2.74
CA GLU A 61 -17.26 10.08 -2.24
C GLU A 61 -17.54 11.33 -1.40
N SER A 62 -16.70 11.62 -0.40
CA SER A 62 -16.94 12.72 0.54
C SER A 62 -16.50 14.08 0.01
N LYS A 63 -15.58 14.12 -0.97
CA LYS A 63 -14.83 15.31 -1.41
C LYS A 63 -14.09 16.06 -0.29
N ASN A 64 -13.98 15.47 0.90
CA ASN A 64 -13.35 16.09 2.04
C ASN A 64 -11.85 15.80 2.06
N LYS A 65 -11.02 16.83 2.22
CA LYS A 65 -9.56 16.66 2.38
C LYS A 65 -9.14 16.14 3.75
N GLN A 66 -10.06 15.56 4.52
CA GLN A 66 -9.80 15.01 5.85
C GLN A 66 -10.65 13.76 6.05
N PHE A 67 -10.08 12.74 6.67
CA PHE A 67 -10.79 11.50 7.02
C PHE A 67 -10.41 11.01 8.42
N LEU A 68 -11.33 10.29 9.05
CA LEU A 68 -11.07 9.59 10.31
C LEU A 68 -10.52 8.20 10.03
N THR A 69 -9.59 7.72 10.88
CA THR A 69 -9.05 6.36 10.77
C THR A 69 -10.15 5.31 10.77
N GLN A 70 -11.20 5.52 11.58
CA GLN A 70 -12.35 4.62 11.71
C GLN A 70 -13.13 4.40 10.42
N VAL A 71 -13.16 5.41 9.55
CA VAL A 71 -13.86 5.31 8.26
C VAL A 71 -13.10 4.35 7.35
N ILE A 72 -11.78 4.49 7.30
CA ILE A 72 -10.90 3.64 6.50
C ILE A 72 -10.86 2.21 7.06
N SER A 73 -10.70 2.04 8.37
CA SER A 73 -10.68 0.71 8.97
C SER A 73 -12.02 -0.02 8.81
N LYS A 74 -13.16 0.69 8.91
CA LYS A 74 -14.47 0.12 8.63
C LYS A 74 -14.53 -0.41 7.21
N ARG A 75 -14.18 0.40 6.21
CA ARG A 75 -14.16 0.01 4.80
C ARG A 75 -13.27 -1.22 4.54
N LEU A 76 -12.06 -1.24 5.10
CA LEU A 76 -11.17 -2.39 4.96
C LEU A 76 -11.76 -3.67 5.57
N ASN A 77 -12.48 -3.56 6.68
CA ASN A 77 -13.00 -4.71 7.41
C ASN A 77 -14.36 -5.20 6.89
N GLU A 78 -15.00 -4.53 5.92
CA GLU A 78 -16.30 -4.95 5.38
C GLU A 78 -16.28 -6.34 4.73
N ILE A 79 -15.17 -6.70 4.09
CA ILE A 79 -14.98 -8.00 3.42
C ILE A 79 -14.20 -9.02 4.26
N ARG A 80 -13.86 -8.68 5.50
CA ARG A 80 -13.01 -9.50 6.38
C ARG A 80 -13.84 -10.21 7.44
N SER A 81 -13.47 -11.45 7.76
CA SER A 81 -14.06 -12.16 8.90
C SER A 81 -13.65 -11.49 10.22
N GLU A 82 -14.41 -11.72 11.31
CA GLU A 82 -14.15 -11.10 12.62
C GLU A 82 -12.70 -11.32 13.12
N ASN A 83 -12.15 -12.50 12.88
CA ASN A 83 -10.79 -12.87 13.30
C ASN A 83 -9.69 -12.24 12.43
N GLU A 84 -10.04 -11.70 11.27
CA GLU A 84 -9.13 -11.08 10.31
C GLU A 84 -9.24 -9.54 10.30
N LYS A 85 -10.10 -8.98 11.14
CA LYS A 85 -10.29 -7.53 11.22
C LYS A 85 -9.02 -6.82 11.64
N ILE A 86 -8.75 -5.75 10.90
CA ILE A 86 -7.60 -4.90 11.13
C ILE A 86 -8.01 -3.80 12.09
N SER A 87 -7.33 -3.72 13.24
CA SER A 87 -7.59 -2.69 14.23
C SER A 87 -7.30 -1.27 13.70
N ASP A 88 -8.06 -0.29 14.19
CA ASP A 88 -7.84 1.14 13.91
C ASP A 88 -6.40 1.57 14.18
N ARG A 89 -5.78 1.02 15.23
CA ARG A 89 -4.40 1.34 15.61
C ARG A 89 -3.41 0.88 14.53
N ALA A 90 -3.61 -0.31 13.97
CA ALA A 90 -2.78 -0.83 12.89
C ALA A 90 -2.93 0.04 11.63
N VAL A 91 -4.17 0.35 11.24
CA VAL A 91 -4.48 1.24 10.11
C VAL A 91 -3.84 2.63 10.31
N SER A 92 -4.00 3.25 11.48
CA SER A 92 -3.41 4.56 11.80
C SER A 92 -1.89 4.58 11.67
N ASN A 93 -1.21 3.54 12.18
CA ASN A 93 0.24 3.44 12.09
C ASN A 93 0.71 3.30 10.63
N ARG A 94 -0.08 2.60 9.81
CA ARG A 94 0.24 2.40 8.40
C ARG A 94 0.01 3.67 7.57
N ILE A 95 -1.11 4.39 7.81
CA ILE A 95 -1.37 5.70 7.21
C ILE A 95 -0.25 6.70 7.51
N LYS A 96 0.27 6.72 8.75
CA LYS A 96 1.45 7.55 9.09
C LYS A 96 2.68 7.17 8.27
N ARG A 97 2.95 5.87 8.08
CA ARG A 97 4.10 5.40 7.28
C ARG A 97 3.95 5.72 5.80
N LEU A 98 2.70 5.78 5.32
CA LEU A 98 2.38 6.29 3.99
C LEU A 98 2.59 7.80 3.87
N GLY A 99 2.91 8.52 4.95
CA GLY A 99 3.29 9.93 4.93
C GLY A 99 2.12 10.90 4.93
N PHE A 100 0.95 10.48 5.43
CA PHE A 100 -0.18 11.39 5.66
C PHE A 100 -0.06 12.07 7.02
N ASP A 101 -0.38 13.36 7.07
CA ASP A 101 -0.30 14.16 8.27
C ASP A 101 -1.55 14.01 9.15
N LYS A 102 -1.32 13.89 10.46
CA LYS A 102 -2.41 13.91 11.43
C LYS A 102 -3.02 15.30 11.53
N THR A 103 -4.35 15.34 11.64
CA THR A 103 -5.10 16.58 11.88
C THR A 103 -6.16 16.34 12.95
N ARG A 104 -6.50 17.40 13.69
CA ARG A 104 -7.62 17.40 14.62
C ARG A 104 -8.86 17.96 13.92
N PHE A 105 -9.97 17.27 14.05
CA PHE A 105 -11.28 17.69 13.54
C PHE A 105 -11.93 18.69 14.49
N LYS A 106 -12.91 19.45 13.98
CA LYS A 106 -13.69 20.41 14.78
C LYS A 106 -14.39 19.78 15.99
N ASN A 107 -14.75 18.51 15.91
CA ASN A 107 -15.35 17.72 16.99
C ASN A 107 -14.32 17.14 17.98
N GLY A 108 -13.06 17.56 17.92
CA GLY A 108 -11.98 17.09 18.81
C GLY A 108 -11.37 15.74 18.43
N ARG A 109 -11.96 15.00 17.48
CA ARG A 109 -11.42 13.70 17.04
C ARG A 109 -10.15 13.88 16.22
N MET A 110 -9.26 12.88 16.27
CA MET A 110 -8.05 12.86 15.48
C MET A 110 -8.25 12.06 14.19
N GLY A 111 -7.82 12.60 13.07
CA GLY A 111 -7.79 11.92 11.78
C GLY A 111 -6.57 12.33 10.97
N PHE A 112 -6.69 12.27 9.65
CA PHE A 112 -5.61 12.59 8.72
C PHE A 112 -6.08 13.57 7.66
N ARG A 113 -5.14 14.38 7.17
CA ARG A 113 -5.33 15.29 6.05
C ARG A 113 -4.89 14.62 4.76
N ILE A 114 -5.69 14.78 3.71
CA ILE A 114 -5.34 14.36 2.35
C ILE A 114 -4.53 15.47 1.70
N ASN A 115 -3.33 15.10 1.24
CA ASN A 115 -2.53 15.89 0.31
C ASN A 115 -2.67 15.23 -1.07
N ASP A 116 -3.18 15.98 -2.05
CA ASP A 116 -3.51 15.48 -3.38
C ASP A 116 -2.26 14.97 -4.13
N GLU A 117 -1.10 15.63 -3.97
CA GLU A 117 0.17 15.19 -4.54
C GLU A 117 0.61 13.87 -3.93
N ARG A 118 0.48 13.76 -2.59
CA ARG A 118 0.87 12.54 -1.90
C ARG A 118 -0.03 11.37 -2.28
N LEU A 119 -1.33 11.58 -2.27
CA LEU A 119 -2.31 10.56 -2.68
C LEU A 119 -2.06 10.16 -4.14
N GLY A 120 -1.86 11.12 -5.05
CA GLY A 120 -1.52 10.85 -6.45
C GLY A 120 -0.25 10.02 -6.62
N SER A 121 0.82 10.36 -5.88
CA SER A 121 2.08 9.60 -5.93
C SER A 121 1.90 8.15 -5.47
N LEU A 122 1.08 7.92 -4.43
CA LEU A 122 0.80 6.58 -3.90
C LEU A 122 -0.09 5.78 -4.85
N LYS A 123 -1.09 6.41 -5.47
CA LYS A 123 -1.92 5.76 -6.49
C LYS A 123 -1.10 5.27 -7.68
N ASN A 124 -0.17 6.09 -8.16
CA ASN A 124 0.76 5.71 -9.22
C ASN A 124 1.67 4.56 -8.77
N LYS A 125 2.23 4.64 -7.55
CA LYS A 125 3.08 3.60 -6.97
C LYS A 125 2.37 2.25 -6.91
N TYR A 126 1.13 2.24 -6.41
CA TYR A 126 0.35 1.02 -6.20
C TYR A 126 -0.51 0.63 -7.41
N LYS A 127 -0.38 1.33 -8.55
CA LYS A 127 -1.17 1.10 -9.77
C LYS A 127 -2.68 1.05 -9.50
N ILE A 128 -3.17 1.89 -8.59
CA ILE A 128 -4.59 1.99 -8.29
C ILE A 128 -5.27 2.66 -9.49
N THR A 129 -5.81 1.82 -10.37
CA THR A 129 -6.57 2.26 -11.54
C THR A 129 -7.88 2.88 -11.09
N ARG A 130 -8.36 3.85 -11.86
CA ARG A 130 -9.74 4.31 -11.73
C ARG A 130 -10.59 3.13 -12.17
N ASP A 131 -11.21 2.44 -11.23
CA ASP A 131 -12.27 1.49 -11.58
C ASP A 131 -13.35 2.30 -12.32
N SER A 132 -13.36 2.14 -13.64
CA SER A 132 -14.48 2.50 -14.51
C SER A 132 -15.43 1.33 -14.43
N GLU A 133 -16.24 1.26 -13.39
CA GLU A 133 -17.43 0.41 -13.42
C GLU A 133 -18.47 1.08 -14.33
N GLY A 134 -18.92 0.35 -15.36
CA GLY A 134 -19.98 0.80 -16.25
C GLY A 134 -19.90 0.24 -17.67
N SER A 135 -20.01 -1.08 -17.83
CA SER A 135 -20.61 -1.66 -19.04
C SER A 135 -21.56 -2.77 -18.62
N GLU A 136 -22.60 -2.39 -17.88
CA GLU A 136 -23.86 -3.14 -17.89
C GLU A 136 -24.66 -2.75 -19.14
N GLY A 137 -25.31 -3.73 -19.77
CA GLY A 137 -26.47 -3.50 -20.62
C GLY A 137 -26.34 -3.91 -22.08
N SER A 138 -26.62 -5.18 -22.37
CA SER A 138 -27.53 -5.58 -23.45
C SER A 138 -27.95 -7.04 -23.26
N GLU A 139 -28.83 -7.27 -22.28
CA GLU A 139 -29.89 -8.25 -22.46
C GLU A 139 -31.06 -7.57 -23.17
N GLY A 140 -31.64 -8.27 -24.15
CA GLY A 140 -32.98 -7.99 -24.68
C GLY A 140 -33.02 -7.54 -26.14
N SER A 141 -33.30 -8.48 -27.06
CA SER A 141 -34.65 -8.56 -27.62
C SER A 141 -34.85 -9.85 -28.41
N GLU A 142 -35.89 -10.59 -28.03
CA GLU A 142 -36.54 -11.63 -28.82
C GLU A 142 -37.01 -11.07 -30.18
N GLY A 143 -37.03 -11.96 -31.18
CA GLY A 143 -37.60 -11.79 -32.51
C GLY A 143 -37.44 -13.07 -33.32
#